data_AF-A0A453QKI2-F1
#
_entry.id   AF-A0A453QKI2-F1
#
_cell.length_a   1.000
_cell.length_b   1.000
_cell.length_c   1.000
_cell.angle_alpha   90.00
_cell.angle_beta   90.00
_cell.angle_gamma   90.00
#
_symmetry.space_group_name_H-M   'P 1'
#
loop_
_entity.id
_entity.type
_entity.pdbx_description
1 polymer ?
#
loop_
_entity_poly.entity_id
_entity_poly.type
_entity_poly.pdbx_seq_one_letter_code
_entity_poly.pdbx_strand_id
1 'polypeptide(L)'
;KLKWNETEAISRACNILLYIDGWACGLLHIYLLKLITIIIEMASGSAALSVVAVAMAAALLALCGSTEAHTQFGAYNKTCPQAEDIVFKEMTAVVAKSPGLAGSLLRLFSVDCFVGGCEGSILLDSTTNNTAEKDSPLNKGLRGYDVIDSIKAKLEAACPGVVSCADVLALAARDSVRIVRRRLSK
;
A
#
# COMPACT_ATOMS: atom_id res chain seq x y z
N LYS A 1 -18.44 23.64 -0.79
CA LYS A 1 -18.67 22.52 -1.74
C LYS A 1 -17.37 22.29 -2.51
N LEU A 2 -16.46 21.48 -1.99
CA LEU A 2 -15.18 21.23 -2.64
C LEU A 2 -15.37 20.17 -3.73
N LYS A 3 -15.32 20.63 -4.97
CA LYS A 3 -15.15 19.81 -6.17
C LYS A 3 -13.76 19.19 -6.11
N TRP A 4 -13.69 17.87 -6.11
CA TRP A 4 -12.51 17.15 -6.58
C TRP A 4 -12.83 16.66 -7.98
N ASN A 5 -12.15 17.22 -8.98
CA ASN A 5 -12.31 16.83 -10.38
C ASN A 5 -11.85 15.38 -10.57
N GLU A 6 -12.69 14.58 -11.22
CA GLU A 6 -12.54 13.12 -11.37
C GLU A 6 -11.42 12.67 -12.32
N THR A 7 -10.56 13.57 -12.80
CA THR A 7 -9.50 13.26 -13.77
C THR A 7 -8.06 13.30 -13.24
N GLU A 8 -7.81 13.77 -12.00
CA GLU A 8 -6.47 13.72 -11.39
C GLU A 8 -6.26 12.59 -10.37
N ALA A 9 -7.33 11.94 -9.90
CA ALA A 9 -7.23 10.89 -8.89
C ALA A 9 -6.70 9.55 -9.45
N ILE A 10 -6.90 9.29 -10.74
CA ILE A 10 -6.70 7.94 -11.32
C ILE A 10 -5.30 7.77 -11.92
N SER A 11 -4.59 8.85 -12.27
CA SER A 11 -3.22 8.78 -12.78
C SER A 11 -2.14 8.77 -11.69
N ARG A 12 -2.46 9.15 -10.45
CA ARG A 12 -1.50 9.13 -9.33
C ARG A 12 -1.63 7.89 -8.44
N ALA A 13 -2.80 7.26 -8.40
CA ALA A 13 -3.08 6.03 -7.65
C ALA A 13 -2.21 4.84 -8.07
N CYS A 14 -2.02 4.68 -9.39
CA CYS A 14 -1.25 3.55 -9.93
C CYS A 14 0.26 3.74 -9.80
N ASN A 15 0.72 4.98 -9.62
CA ASN A 15 2.13 5.24 -9.31
C ASN A 15 2.34 5.10 -7.79
N ILE A 16 1.48 5.70 -6.96
CA ILE A 16 1.63 5.75 -5.50
C ILE A 16 1.87 4.39 -4.81
N LEU A 17 1.32 3.27 -5.29
CA LEU A 17 1.52 1.97 -4.63
C LEU A 17 2.80 1.21 -5.04
N LEU A 18 3.50 1.63 -6.10
CA LEU A 18 4.89 1.21 -6.38
C LEU A 18 5.89 2.32 -6.05
N TYR A 19 5.40 3.52 -5.74
CA TYR A 19 6.16 4.74 -5.66
C TYR A 19 6.25 5.25 -4.23
N ILE A 20 5.34 4.96 -3.30
CA ILE A 20 5.51 5.47 -1.92
C ILE A 20 6.54 4.63 -1.14
N ASP A 21 6.52 3.30 -1.26
CA ASP A 21 7.59 2.46 -0.68
C ASP A 21 8.89 2.55 -1.49
N GLY A 22 8.77 2.67 -2.81
CA GLY A 22 9.91 2.87 -3.71
C GLY A 22 10.53 4.27 -3.67
N TRP A 23 9.80 5.33 -3.27
CA TRP A 23 10.32 6.70 -3.24
C TRP A 23 10.72 7.15 -1.86
N ALA A 24 10.12 6.64 -0.78
CA ALA A 24 10.73 6.82 0.53
C ALA A 24 12.10 6.12 0.56
N CYS A 25 12.19 4.88 0.05
CA CYS A 25 13.45 4.15 -0.06
C CYS A 25 14.35 4.73 -1.16
N GLY A 26 13.81 5.09 -2.33
CA GLY A 26 14.58 5.61 -3.47
C GLY A 26 15.04 7.06 -3.31
N LEU A 27 14.23 7.97 -2.75
CA LEU A 27 14.69 9.33 -2.43
C LEU A 27 15.67 9.28 -1.27
N LEU A 28 15.45 8.49 -0.22
CA LEU A 28 16.43 8.33 0.85
C LEU A 28 17.74 7.74 0.30
N HIS A 29 17.67 6.77 -0.62
CA HIS A 29 18.85 6.22 -1.30
C HIS A 29 19.54 7.26 -2.20
N ILE A 30 18.81 8.08 -2.96
CA ILE A 30 19.37 9.18 -3.78
C ILE A 30 19.97 10.28 -2.90
N TYR A 31 19.32 10.65 -1.78
CA TYR A 31 19.82 11.63 -0.82
C TYR A 31 21.05 11.10 -0.07
N LEU A 32 21.07 9.82 0.31
CA LEU A 32 22.23 9.14 0.89
C LEU A 32 23.38 9.06 -0.11
N LEU A 33 23.14 8.65 -1.37
CA LEU A 33 24.15 8.64 -2.41
C LEU A 33 24.69 10.05 -2.68
N LYS A 34 23.84 11.08 -2.73
CA LYS A 34 24.29 12.47 -2.85
C LYS A 34 25.08 12.94 -1.63
N LEU A 35 24.67 12.61 -0.40
CA LEU A 35 25.44 12.91 0.80
C LEU A 35 26.80 12.20 0.79
N ILE A 36 26.83 10.92 0.43
CA ILE A 36 28.07 10.12 0.32
C ILE A 36 29.00 10.76 -0.72
N THR A 37 28.47 11.16 -1.88
CA THR A 37 29.27 11.81 -2.94
C THR A 37 29.83 13.15 -2.47
N ILE A 38 29.04 13.96 -1.76
CA ILE A 38 29.48 15.22 -1.13
C ILE A 38 30.55 14.96 -0.06
N ILE A 39 30.39 13.93 0.79
CA ILE A 39 31.38 13.56 1.80
C ILE A 39 32.69 13.11 1.13
N ILE A 40 32.64 12.36 0.02
CA ILE A 40 33.82 11.92 -0.75
C ILE A 40 34.53 13.13 -1.38
N GLU A 41 33.80 14.11 -1.94
CA GLU A 41 34.39 15.34 -2.48
C GLU A 41 35.09 16.20 -1.40
N MET A 42 34.48 16.29 -0.20
CA MET A 42 35.03 17.04 0.94
C MET A 42 36.23 16.35 1.60
N ALA A 43 36.46 15.05 1.35
CA ALA A 43 37.59 14.28 1.87
C ALA A 43 38.88 14.43 1.02
N SER A 44 38.88 15.28 -0.01
CA SER A 44 40.01 15.51 -0.93
C SER A 44 41.28 16.12 -0.29
N GLY A 45 41.27 16.41 1.02
CA GLY A 45 42.40 16.97 1.78
C GLY A 45 43.25 15.97 2.58
N SER A 46 42.81 14.72 2.83
CA SER A 46 43.65 13.72 3.50
C SER A 46 43.15 12.27 3.33
N ALA A 47 44.06 11.34 3.03
CA ALA A 47 43.74 9.94 2.71
C ALA A 47 43.17 9.12 3.88
N ALA A 48 43.37 9.56 5.13
CA ALA A 48 42.85 8.85 6.31
C ALA A 48 41.34 9.13 6.54
N LEU A 49 40.87 10.33 6.21
CA LEU A 49 39.46 10.72 6.39
C LEU A 49 38.54 10.10 5.34
N SER A 50 39.02 9.85 4.12
CA SER A 50 38.24 9.19 3.06
C SER A 50 37.92 7.74 3.39
N VAL A 51 38.85 6.99 3.99
CA VAL A 51 38.63 5.58 4.38
C VAL A 51 37.56 5.45 5.46
N VAL A 52 37.58 6.35 6.46
CA VAL A 52 36.58 6.38 7.54
C VAL A 52 35.20 6.74 7.00
N ALA A 53 35.11 7.71 6.09
CA ALA A 53 33.86 8.09 5.45
C ALA A 53 33.23 6.95 4.63
N VAL A 54 34.05 6.24 3.84
CA VAL A 54 33.59 5.09 3.05
C VAL A 54 33.13 3.94 3.95
N ALA A 55 33.86 3.65 5.03
CA ALA A 55 33.47 2.60 5.99
C ALA A 55 32.14 2.94 6.70
N MET A 56 31.95 4.20 7.08
CA MET A 56 30.72 4.68 7.72
C MET A 56 29.52 4.64 6.76
N ALA A 57 29.73 5.04 5.49
CA ALA A 57 28.73 4.94 4.44
C ALA A 57 28.33 3.48 4.15
N ALA A 58 29.30 2.56 4.11
CA ALA A 58 29.03 1.12 3.93
C ALA A 58 28.26 0.53 5.12
N ALA A 59 28.57 0.95 6.35
CA ALA A 59 27.83 0.54 7.55
C ALA A 59 26.38 1.07 7.55
N LEU A 60 26.17 2.32 7.10
CA LEU A 60 24.85 2.93 6.91
C LEU A 60 24.02 2.22 5.82
N LEU A 61 24.65 1.80 4.73
CA LEU A 61 24.00 1.02 3.66
C LEU A 61 23.61 -0.39 4.16
N ALA A 62 24.42 -1.01 5.02
CA ALA A 62 24.12 -2.32 5.61
C ALA A 62 22.96 -2.31 6.63
N LEU A 63 22.58 -1.14 7.14
CA LEU A 63 21.41 -0.96 8.03
C LEU A 63 20.08 -0.83 7.25
N CYS A 64 20.12 -0.71 5.92
CA CYS A 64 18.92 -0.71 5.10
C CYS A 64 18.49 -2.17 4.87
N GLY A 65 17.62 -2.67 5.75
CA GLY A 65 16.97 -3.96 5.54
C GLY A 65 16.17 -3.93 4.24
N SER A 66 16.41 -4.89 3.35
CA SER A 66 15.56 -5.15 2.21
C SER A 66 14.20 -5.63 2.72
N THR A 67 13.18 -4.77 2.67
CA THR A 67 11.80 -5.23 2.79
C THR A 67 11.43 -5.92 1.48
N GLU A 68 11.66 -7.23 1.41
CA GLU A 68 11.13 -8.06 0.34
C GLU A 68 9.60 -8.14 0.52
N ALA A 69 8.86 -7.35 -0.26
CA ALA A 69 7.42 -7.53 -0.41
C ALA A 69 7.17 -8.87 -1.13
N HIS A 70 7.00 -9.93 -0.35
CA HIS A 70 6.80 -11.31 -0.83
C HIS A 70 5.39 -11.58 -1.40
N THR A 71 4.69 -10.58 -1.92
CA THR A 71 3.38 -10.77 -2.58
C THR A 71 3.58 -11.24 -4.01
N GLN A 72 3.60 -12.57 -4.20
CA GLN A 72 3.64 -13.15 -5.54
C GLN A 72 2.26 -13.06 -6.21
N PHE A 73 2.22 -12.64 -7.48
CA PHE A 73 1.01 -12.73 -8.29
C PHE A 73 0.51 -14.18 -8.34
N GLY A 74 -0.80 -14.37 -8.13
CA GLY A 74 -1.38 -15.71 -8.12
C GLY A 74 -1.00 -16.56 -6.90
N ALA A 75 -0.63 -15.93 -5.77
CA ALA A 75 -0.38 -16.63 -4.50
C ALA A 75 -1.52 -17.60 -4.12
N TYR A 76 -2.75 -17.27 -4.51
CA TYR A 76 -3.95 -18.06 -4.25
C TYR A 76 -4.31 -19.07 -5.34
N ASN A 77 -3.58 -19.16 -6.46
CA ASN A 77 -3.97 -20.03 -7.59
C ASN A 77 -4.09 -21.51 -7.23
N LYS A 78 -3.35 -21.97 -6.22
CA LYS A 78 -3.38 -23.38 -5.76
C LYS A 78 -4.35 -23.61 -4.61
N THR A 79 -4.51 -22.63 -3.73
CA THR A 79 -5.27 -22.77 -2.47
C THR A 79 -6.69 -22.24 -2.59
N CYS A 80 -6.90 -21.14 -3.31
CA CYS A 80 -8.20 -20.56 -3.61
C CYS A 80 -8.20 -19.90 -5.01
N PRO A 81 -8.29 -20.68 -6.09
CA PRO A 81 -8.18 -20.16 -7.46
C PRO A 81 -9.26 -19.14 -7.82
N GLN A 82 -10.42 -19.23 -7.17
CA GLN A 82 -11.54 -18.30 -7.35
C GLN A 82 -11.41 -16.99 -6.52
N ALA A 83 -10.36 -16.82 -5.72
CA ALA A 83 -10.24 -15.68 -4.81
C ALA A 83 -10.29 -14.35 -5.55
N GLU A 84 -9.41 -14.15 -6.54
CA GLU A 84 -9.34 -12.90 -7.30
C GLU A 84 -10.62 -12.61 -8.08
N ASP A 85 -11.27 -13.66 -8.61
CA ASP A 85 -12.52 -13.53 -9.36
C ASP A 85 -13.69 -13.11 -8.47
N ILE A 86 -13.78 -13.69 -7.26
CA ILE A 86 -14.77 -13.30 -6.25
C ILE A 86 -14.59 -11.81 -5.91
N VAL A 87 -13.36 -11.39 -5.56
CA VAL A 87 -13.09 -9.99 -5.22
C VAL A 87 -13.46 -9.07 -6.40
N PHE A 88 -13.01 -9.38 -7.61
CA PHE A 88 -13.26 -8.54 -8.78
C PHE A 88 -14.76 -8.40 -9.09
N LYS A 89 -15.52 -9.49 -8.97
CA LYS A 89 -16.98 -9.50 -9.20
C LYS A 89 -17.70 -8.60 -8.20
N GLU A 90 -17.38 -8.74 -6.91
CA GLU A 90 -17.97 -7.91 -5.86
C GLU A 90 -17.62 -6.45 -6.02
N MET A 91 -16.34 -6.16 -6.27
CA MET A 91 -15.88 -4.80 -6.54
C MET A 91 -16.59 -4.17 -7.74
N THR A 92 -16.83 -4.94 -8.80
CA THR A 92 -17.59 -4.48 -9.96
C THR A 92 -19.02 -4.07 -9.57
N ALA A 93 -19.70 -4.87 -8.75
CA ALA A 93 -21.05 -4.56 -8.27
C ALA A 93 -21.08 -3.32 -7.35
N VAL A 94 -20.12 -3.24 -6.42
CA VAL A 94 -19.97 -2.12 -5.48
C VAL A 94 -19.74 -0.81 -6.24
N VAL A 95 -18.79 -0.79 -7.17
CA VAL A 95 -18.44 0.41 -7.95
C VAL A 95 -19.53 0.74 -8.98
N ALA A 96 -20.32 -0.23 -9.44
CA ALA A 96 -21.55 0.00 -10.22
C ALA A 96 -22.60 0.77 -9.44
N LYS A 97 -22.84 0.37 -8.19
CA LYS A 97 -23.81 1.04 -7.32
C LYS A 97 -23.32 2.40 -6.82
N SER A 98 -22.04 2.49 -6.46
CA SER A 98 -21.45 3.66 -5.82
C SER A 98 -20.02 3.91 -6.34
N PRO A 99 -19.85 4.67 -7.43
CA PRO A 99 -18.54 4.91 -8.05
C PRO A 99 -17.49 5.49 -7.08
N GLY A 100 -17.91 6.35 -6.16
CA GLY A 100 -17.03 6.96 -5.16
C GLY A 100 -16.43 5.98 -4.13
N LEU A 101 -16.94 4.74 -4.04
CA LEU A 101 -16.33 3.72 -3.16
C LEU A 101 -15.00 3.21 -3.73
N ALA A 102 -14.77 3.27 -5.04
CA ALA A 102 -13.50 2.89 -5.63
C ALA A 102 -12.33 3.73 -5.07
N GLY A 103 -12.50 5.07 -5.03
CA GLY A 103 -11.51 5.95 -4.41
C GLY A 103 -11.42 5.79 -2.89
N SER A 104 -12.53 5.44 -2.23
CA SER A 104 -12.55 5.23 -0.78
C SER A 104 -11.75 3.99 -0.37
N LEU A 105 -11.92 2.88 -1.09
CA LEU A 105 -11.22 1.62 -0.84
C LEU A 105 -9.73 1.71 -1.17
N LEU A 106 -9.38 2.43 -2.24
CA LEU A 106 -7.99 2.75 -2.52
C LEU A 106 -7.36 3.57 -1.38
N ARG A 107 -8.08 4.58 -0.87
CA ARG A 107 -7.61 5.37 0.28
C ARG A 107 -7.47 4.51 1.53
N LEU A 108 -8.42 3.62 1.79
CA LEU A 108 -8.38 2.70 2.94
C LEU A 108 -7.11 1.82 2.89
N PHE A 109 -6.79 1.24 1.73
CA PHE A 109 -5.55 0.49 1.53
C PHE A 109 -4.30 1.35 1.73
N SER A 110 -4.30 2.58 1.21
CA SER A 110 -3.14 3.47 1.39
C SER A 110 -2.90 3.87 2.85
N VAL A 111 -3.95 3.95 3.67
CA VAL A 111 -3.81 4.26 5.10
C VAL A 111 -3.24 3.05 5.84
N ASP A 112 -3.77 1.85 5.59
CA ASP A 112 -3.26 0.59 6.17
C ASP A 112 -1.75 0.46 5.97
N CYS A 113 -1.29 0.64 4.73
CA CYS A 113 0.13 0.53 4.42
C CYS A 113 1.01 1.65 4.99
N PHE A 114 0.45 2.83 5.27
CA PHE A 114 1.25 3.99 5.70
C PHE A 114 1.68 3.92 7.17
N VAL A 115 0.92 3.22 8.00
CA VAL A 115 1.15 3.13 9.45
C VAL A 115 1.26 1.66 9.83
N GLY A 116 2.45 1.20 10.20
CA GLY A 116 2.65 -0.19 10.63
C GLY A 116 2.74 -1.22 9.49
N GLY A 117 2.41 -0.84 8.25
CA GLY A 117 2.54 -1.70 7.07
C GLY A 117 1.22 -2.34 6.65
N CYS A 118 1.20 -3.00 5.49
CA CYS A 118 -0.02 -3.55 4.88
C CYS A 118 -0.48 -4.87 5.57
N GLU A 119 -0.80 -4.81 6.86
CA GLU A 119 -1.18 -5.97 7.68
C GLU A 119 -2.70 -6.08 7.91
N GLY A 120 -3.48 -5.07 7.49
CA GLY A 120 -4.92 -5.01 7.74
C GLY A 120 -5.30 -4.49 9.13
N SER A 121 -4.37 -3.85 9.86
CA SER A 121 -4.61 -3.29 11.20
C SER A 121 -5.73 -2.24 11.19
N ILE A 122 -5.90 -1.52 10.08
CA ILE A 122 -6.94 -0.51 9.93
C ILE A 122 -8.35 -1.10 9.99
N LEU A 123 -8.50 -2.40 9.77
CA LEU A 123 -9.80 -3.09 9.75
C LEU A 123 -10.26 -3.49 11.15
N LEU A 124 -9.36 -3.54 12.13
CA LEU A 124 -9.67 -3.93 13.50
C LEU A 124 -10.53 -2.88 14.21
N ASP A 125 -11.46 -3.34 15.05
CA ASP A 125 -12.26 -2.49 15.92
C ASP A 125 -11.62 -2.35 17.30
N SER A 126 -11.83 -1.21 17.96
CA SER A 126 -11.37 -1.03 19.34
C SER A 126 -12.03 -2.02 20.29
N THR A 127 -11.28 -2.47 21.27
CA THR A 127 -11.76 -3.32 22.37
C THR A 127 -11.67 -2.55 23.68
N THR A 128 -12.23 -3.08 24.76
CA THR A 128 -12.14 -2.46 26.10
C THR A 128 -10.71 -2.22 26.57
N ASN A 129 -9.74 -3.01 26.08
CA ASN A 129 -8.35 -2.98 26.50
C ASN A 129 -7.39 -2.41 25.44
N ASN A 130 -7.86 -2.10 24.24
CA ASN A 130 -7.00 -1.62 23.15
C ASN A 130 -7.77 -0.68 22.20
N THR A 131 -7.13 0.42 21.83
CA THR A 131 -7.64 1.36 20.83
C THR A 131 -7.12 0.97 19.45
N ALA A 132 -8.02 0.67 18.52
CA ALA A 132 -7.66 0.32 17.17
C ALA A 132 -7.29 1.55 16.33
N GLU A 133 -6.48 1.31 15.29
CA GLU A 133 -6.07 2.35 14.34
C GLU A 133 -7.26 3.00 13.63
N LYS A 134 -8.34 2.23 13.41
CA LYS A 134 -9.61 2.67 12.84
C LYS A 134 -10.20 3.89 13.54
N ASP A 135 -10.06 3.97 14.87
CA ASP A 135 -10.63 5.04 15.70
C ASP A 135 -9.72 6.27 15.86
N SER A 136 -8.54 6.25 15.23
CA SER A 136 -7.63 7.38 15.21
C SER A 136 -8.33 8.63 14.64
N PRO A 137 -8.13 9.83 15.24
CA PRO A 137 -8.66 11.08 14.70
C PRO A 137 -8.28 11.34 13.24
N LEU A 138 -7.12 10.84 12.80
CA LEU A 138 -6.62 10.97 11.42
C LEU A 138 -7.37 10.06 10.43
N ASN A 139 -7.97 8.97 10.92
CA ASN A 139 -8.68 7.97 10.13
C ASN A 139 -10.19 8.19 10.10
N LYS A 140 -10.67 9.25 10.76
CA LYS A 140 -12.07 9.67 10.71
C LYS A 140 -12.50 9.96 9.27
N GLY A 141 -13.55 9.28 8.83
CA GLY A 141 -14.14 9.45 7.50
C GLY A 141 -13.61 8.50 6.42
N LEU A 142 -12.77 7.53 6.79
CA LEU A 142 -12.53 6.35 5.94
C LEU A 142 -13.82 5.54 5.78
N ARG A 143 -13.98 4.91 4.61
CA ARG A 143 -15.20 4.23 4.18
C ARG A 143 -14.84 2.96 3.42
N GLY A 144 -15.76 2.00 3.41
CA GLY A 144 -15.60 0.74 2.67
C GLY A 144 -15.25 -0.46 3.54
N TYR A 145 -15.23 -0.31 4.87
CA TYR A 145 -15.06 -1.43 5.81
C TYR A 145 -16.10 -2.54 5.57
N ASP A 146 -17.36 -2.13 5.39
CA ASP A 146 -18.50 -3.00 5.09
C ASP A 146 -18.32 -3.79 3.77
N VAL A 147 -17.68 -3.16 2.78
CA VAL A 147 -17.36 -3.82 1.51
C VAL A 147 -16.30 -4.90 1.73
N ILE A 148 -15.24 -4.59 2.48
CA ILE A 148 -14.18 -5.54 2.79
C ILE A 148 -14.73 -6.73 3.59
N ASP A 149 -15.57 -6.48 4.59
CA ASP A 149 -16.21 -7.54 5.38
C ASP A 149 -17.11 -8.42 4.51
N SER A 150 -17.87 -7.83 3.59
CA SER A 150 -18.73 -8.58 2.66
C SER A 150 -17.93 -9.47 1.71
N ILE A 151 -16.82 -8.95 1.16
CA ILE A 151 -15.93 -9.71 0.29
C ILE A 151 -15.27 -10.84 1.10
N LYS A 152 -14.77 -10.54 2.29
CA LYS A 152 -14.15 -11.51 3.18
C LYS A 152 -15.12 -12.63 3.54
N ALA A 153 -16.38 -12.33 3.85
CA ALA A 153 -17.41 -13.34 4.12
C ALA A 153 -17.63 -14.29 2.93
N LYS A 154 -17.60 -13.76 1.69
CA LYS A 154 -17.73 -14.58 0.47
C LYS A 154 -16.51 -15.45 0.22
N LEU A 155 -15.31 -14.91 0.50
CA LEU A 155 -14.08 -15.68 0.42
C LEU A 155 -14.02 -16.78 1.48
N GLU A 156 -14.42 -16.50 2.71
CA GLU A 156 -14.50 -17.52 3.77
C GLU A 156 -15.51 -18.62 3.46
N ALA A 157 -16.62 -18.29 2.77
CA ALA A 157 -17.57 -19.29 2.30
C ALA A 157 -17.00 -20.18 1.18
N ALA A 158 -16.07 -19.67 0.37
CA ALA A 158 -15.47 -20.40 -0.75
C ALA A 158 -14.16 -21.13 -0.38
N CYS A 159 -13.34 -20.53 0.47
CA CYS A 159 -12.03 -21.01 0.90
C CYS A 159 -11.72 -20.51 2.34
N PRO A 160 -12.22 -21.23 3.36
CA PRO A 160 -12.09 -20.83 4.76
C PRO A 160 -10.63 -20.69 5.21
N GLY A 161 -10.30 -19.57 5.85
CA GLY A 161 -8.99 -19.32 6.46
C GLY A 161 -7.82 -19.18 5.47
N VAL A 162 -8.09 -19.05 4.18
CA VAL A 162 -7.02 -19.00 3.15
C VAL A 162 -6.58 -17.57 2.85
N VAL A 163 -7.52 -16.68 2.54
CA VAL A 163 -7.20 -15.33 2.04
C VAL A 163 -7.11 -14.35 3.20
N SER A 164 -6.01 -13.65 3.38
CA SER A 164 -5.85 -12.68 4.48
C SER A 164 -6.72 -11.42 4.28
N CYS A 165 -7.10 -10.73 5.35
CA CYS A 165 -7.87 -9.47 5.24
C CYS A 165 -7.05 -8.36 4.56
N ALA A 166 -5.73 -8.33 4.79
CA ALA A 166 -4.80 -7.43 4.10
C ALA A 166 -4.82 -7.64 2.58
N ASP A 167 -4.82 -8.90 2.14
CA ASP A 167 -4.89 -9.22 0.71
C ASP A 167 -6.25 -8.89 0.10
N VAL A 168 -7.35 -9.05 0.85
CA VAL A 168 -8.67 -8.56 0.40
C VAL A 168 -8.63 -7.06 0.15
N LEU A 169 -8.01 -6.30 1.05
CA LEU A 169 -7.87 -4.86 0.92
C LEU A 169 -7.00 -4.46 -0.29
N ALA A 170 -5.87 -5.15 -0.49
CA ALA A 170 -4.99 -4.96 -1.64
C ALA A 170 -5.69 -5.29 -2.97
N LEU A 171 -6.38 -6.43 -3.05
CA LEU A 171 -7.13 -6.85 -4.24
C LEU A 171 -8.29 -5.87 -4.54
N ALA A 172 -9.01 -5.41 -3.52
CA ALA A 172 -10.07 -4.42 -3.67
C ALA A 172 -9.55 -3.07 -4.18
N ALA A 173 -8.39 -2.62 -3.70
CA ALA A 173 -7.74 -1.39 -4.17
C ALA A 173 -7.30 -1.52 -5.63
N ARG A 174 -6.65 -2.64 -6.01
CA ARG A 174 -6.28 -2.95 -7.39
C ARG A 174 -7.49 -2.92 -8.33
N ASP A 175 -8.56 -3.59 -7.92
CA ASP A 175 -9.76 -3.73 -8.75
C ASP A 175 -10.53 -2.42 -8.86
N SER A 176 -10.52 -1.57 -7.82
CA SER A 176 -11.03 -0.20 -7.88
C SER A 176 -10.41 0.59 -9.02
N VAL A 177 -9.07 0.58 -9.14
CA VAL A 177 -8.35 1.26 -10.22
C VAL A 177 -8.68 0.64 -11.58
N ARG A 178 -8.69 -0.70 -11.67
CA ARG A 178 -8.99 -1.44 -12.90
C ARG A 178 -10.39 -1.12 -13.43
N ILE A 179 -11.40 -1.08 -12.57
CA ILE A 179 -12.80 -0.82 -12.94
C ILE A 179 -12.96 0.63 -13.38
N VAL A 180 -12.43 1.58 -12.60
CA VAL A 180 -12.56 3.01 -12.90
C VAL A 180 -11.85 3.37 -14.20
N ARG A 181 -10.63 2.85 -14.42
CA ARG A 181 -9.91 3.06 -15.68
C ARG A 181 -10.71 2.59 -16.90
N ARG A 182 -11.39 1.45 -16.80
CA ARG A 182 -12.25 0.92 -17.88
C ARG A 182 -13.48 1.79 -18.14
N ARG A 183 -13.99 2.50 -17.14
CA ARG A 183 -15.11 3.45 -17.33
C ARG A 183 -14.67 4.71 -18.05
N LEU A 184 -13.49 5.24 -17.73
CA LEU A 184 -12.97 6.44 -18.38
C LEU A 184 -12.55 6.20 -19.84
N SER A 185 -12.26 4.96 -20.22
CA SER A 185 -11.91 4.60 -21.59
C SER A 185 -13.11 4.36 -22.51
N LYS A 186 -14.34 4.47 -21.99
CA LYS A 186 -15.58 4.36 -22.75
C LYS A 186 -16.23 5.72 -22.88
#